data_AF-A0A423U9C1-F1
#
_entry.id   AF-A0A423U9C1-F1
#
_cell.length_a   1.000
_cell.length_b   1.000
_cell.length_c   1.000
_cell.angle_alpha   90.00
_cell.angle_beta   90.00
_cell.angle_gamma   90.00
#
_symmetry.space_group_name_H-M   'P 1'
#
loop_
_entity.id
_entity.type
_entity.pdbx_description
1 polymer ?
#
loop_
_entity_poly.entity_id
_entity_poly.type
_entity_poly.pdbx_seq_one_letter_code
_entity_poly.pdbx_strand_id
1 'polypeptide(L)'
;MTTWKKIATLLLALIAATFVEATVAGDSLEEAASEGKLHYEVIMREAKMPKYGDCYQNALEDLHNGCSNLDDEVQSRLALSFTNCYMLRFGWPVYPCRGDQQLSKCMEGLDARAASIYSSMLTNTLAMCHFLQAQAWHHSTSSAIDK
;
A
#
# COMPACT_ATOMS: atom_id res chain seq x y z
N MET A 1 3.12 39.65 36.37
CA MET A 1 2.44 39.80 35.05
C MET A 1 3.27 39.28 33.86
N THR A 2 4.60 39.41 33.87
CA THR A 2 5.47 39.00 32.75
C THR A 2 5.66 37.47 32.67
N THR A 3 5.67 36.78 33.80
CA THR A 3 5.82 35.31 33.89
C THR A 3 4.60 34.57 33.33
N TRP A 4 3.38 35.00 33.69
CA TRP A 4 2.14 34.41 33.17
C TRP A 4 1.99 34.57 31.65
N LYS A 5 2.36 35.74 31.11
CA LYS A 5 2.39 35.95 29.65
C LYS A 5 3.35 34.98 28.98
N LYS A 6 4.58 34.81 29.50
CA LYS A 6 5.56 33.87 28.96
C LYS A 6 5.08 32.41 29.00
N ILE A 7 4.45 32.00 30.10
CA ILE A 7 3.89 30.65 30.25
C ILE A 7 2.74 30.45 29.25
N ALA A 8 1.82 31.41 29.12
CA ALA A 8 0.73 31.33 28.15
C ALA A 8 1.24 31.27 26.70
N THR A 9 2.27 32.04 26.35
CA THR A 9 2.88 31.99 25.01
C THR A 9 3.57 30.66 24.73
N LEU A 10 4.26 30.07 25.70
CA LEU A 10 4.88 28.74 25.58
C LEU A 10 3.83 27.64 25.41
N LEU A 11 2.74 27.69 26.18
CA LEU A 11 1.63 26.74 26.05
C LEU A 11 0.94 26.85 24.69
N LEU A 12 0.68 28.07 24.21
CA LEU A 12 0.12 28.30 22.87
C LEU A 12 1.04 27.76 21.76
N ALA A 13 2.35 27.96 21.88
CA ALA A 13 3.31 27.45 20.92
C ALA A 13 3.37 25.92 20.90
N LEU A 14 3.32 25.28 22.07
CA LEU A 14 3.28 23.82 22.19
C LEU A 14 2.00 23.23 21.58
N ILE A 15 0.83 23.83 21.86
CA ILE A 15 -0.45 23.41 21.29
C ILE A 15 -0.41 23.54 19.75
N ALA A 16 0.08 24.67 19.23
CA ALA A 16 0.20 24.90 17.80
C ALA A 16 1.11 23.85 17.13
N ALA A 17 2.24 23.49 17.74
CA ALA A 17 3.15 22.48 17.21
C ALA A 17 2.48 21.10 17.09
N THR A 18 1.77 20.66 18.14
CA THR A 18 1.06 19.36 18.12
C THR A 18 -0.06 19.29 17.09
N PHE A 19 -0.75 20.41 16.86
CA PHE A 19 -1.83 20.48 15.87
C PHE A 19 -1.29 20.38 14.43
N VAL A 20 -0.16 21.03 14.15
CA VAL A 20 0.49 21.00 12.83
C VAL A 20 0.91 19.58 12.45
N GLU A 21 1.54 18.83 13.35
CA GLU A 21 1.95 17.44 13.10
C GLU A 21 0.77 16.53 12.73
N ALA A 22 -0.34 16.64 13.46
CA ALA A 22 -1.55 15.85 13.17
C ALA A 22 -2.15 16.19 11.79
N THR A 23 -2.15 17.46 11.39
CA THR A 23 -2.67 17.86 10.07
C THR A 23 -1.81 17.35 8.91
N VAL A 24 -0.48 17.41 9.03
CA VAL A 24 0.46 16.92 8.00
C VAL A 24 0.36 15.39 7.85
N ALA A 25 0.21 14.68 8.97
CA ALA A 25 -0.02 13.23 8.95
C ALA A 25 -1.35 12.86 8.27
N GLY A 26 -2.40 13.68 8.45
CA GLY A 26 -3.69 13.49 7.78
C GLY A 26 -3.62 13.69 6.27
N ASP A 27 -3.00 14.79 5.82
CA ASP A 27 -2.89 15.16 4.40
C ASP A 27 -2.05 14.14 3.62
N SER A 28 -0.92 13.71 4.20
CA SER A 28 -0.06 12.67 3.61
C SER A 28 -0.74 11.31 3.48
N LEU A 29 -1.60 10.94 4.42
CA LEU A 29 -2.37 9.70 4.36
C LEU A 29 -3.46 9.76 3.27
N GLU A 30 -4.12 10.91 3.11
CA GLU A 30 -5.13 11.13 2.08
C GLU A 30 -4.51 11.10 0.67
N GLU A 31 -3.35 11.74 0.49
CA GLU A 31 -2.62 11.71 -0.79
C GLU A 31 -2.13 10.29 -1.13
N ALA A 32 -1.56 9.56 -0.16
CA ALA A 32 -1.16 8.17 -0.35
C ALA A 32 -2.35 7.25 -0.69
N ALA A 33 -3.52 7.48 -0.07
CA ALA A 33 -4.73 6.73 -0.38
C ALA A 33 -5.28 7.05 -1.78
N SER A 34 -5.17 8.31 -2.22
CA SER A 34 -5.54 8.74 -3.57
C SER A 34 -4.67 8.07 -4.64
N GLU A 35 -3.35 8.05 -4.44
CA GLU A 35 -2.42 7.34 -5.32
C GLU A 35 -2.70 5.82 -5.32
N GLY A 36 -2.91 5.24 -4.14
CA GLY A 36 -3.26 3.83 -3.97
C GLY A 36 -4.51 3.42 -4.74
N LYS A 37 -5.54 4.29 -4.76
CA LYS A 37 -6.75 4.08 -5.55
C LYS A 37 -6.45 3.95 -7.04
N LEU A 38 -5.61 4.83 -7.59
CA LEU A 38 -5.26 4.82 -9.01
C LEU A 38 -4.55 3.52 -9.40
N HIS A 39 -3.57 3.08 -8.60
CA HIS A 39 -2.87 1.81 -8.81
C HIS A 39 -3.83 0.63 -8.72
N TYR A 40 -4.72 0.63 -7.73
CA TYR A 40 -5.74 -0.41 -7.56
C TYR A 40 -6.67 -0.50 -8.78
N GLU A 41 -7.15 0.63 -9.31
CA GLU A 41 -8.00 0.68 -10.50
C GLU A 41 -7.28 0.22 -11.77
N VAL A 42 -5.97 0.43 -11.89
CA VAL A 42 -5.16 -0.14 -12.98
C VAL A 42 -5.15 -1.66 -12.87
N ILE A 43 -4.80 -2.21 -11.71
CA ILE A 43 -4.75 -3.67 -11.50
C ILE A 43 -6.13 -4.32 -11.70
N MET A 44 -7.21 -3.69 -11.23
CA MET A 44 -8.59 -4.16 -11.46
C MET A 44 -8.97 -4.21 -12.94
N ARG A 45 -8.39 -3.36 -13.79
CA ARG A 45 -8.57 -3.43 -15.25
C ARG A 45 -7.77 -4.57 -15.85
N GLU A 46 -6.52 -4.75 -15.42
CA GLU A 46 -5.67 -5.86 -15.85
C GLU A 46 -6.29 -7.23 -15.50
N ALA A 47 -6.90 -7.34 -14.32
CA ALA A 47 -7.63 -8.52 -13.85
C ALA A 47 -8.83 -8.93 -14.73
N LYS A 48 -9.33 -8.02 -15.58
CA LYS A 48 -10.44 -8.30 -16.52
C LYS A 48 -9.96 -8.76 -17.90
N MET A 49 -8.66 -8.86 -18.13
CA MET A 49 -8.12 -9.23 -19.44
C MET A 49 -8.31 -10.74 -19.74
N PRO A 50 -8.76 -11.13 -20.95
CA PRO A 50 -9.09 -12.52 -21.27
C PRO A 50 -7.97 -13.56 -21.16
N LYS A 51 -6.69 -13.15 -21.26
CA LYS A 51 -5.54 -14.07 -21.30
C LYS A 51 -4.70 -14.08 -20.01
N TYR A 52 -4.63 -12.93 -19.34
CA TYR A 52 -3.73 -12.72 -18.19
C TYR A 52 -4.49 -12.24 -16.95
N GLY A 53 -5.82 -12.08 -17.05
CA GLY A 53 -6.67 -11.59 -15.97
C GLY A 53 -6.57 -12.47 -14.72
N ASP A 54 -6.57 -13.79 -14.89
CA ASP A 54 -6.52 -14.75 -13.78
C ASP A 54 -5.31 -14.54 -12.86
N CYS A 55 -4.14 -14.18 -13.41
CA CYS A 55 -2.97 -13.87 -12.60
C CYS A 55 -3.22 -12.67 -11.69
N TYR A 56 -3.73 -11.58 -12.28
CA TYR A 56 -4.03 -10.36 -11.53
C TYR A 56 -5.22 -10.53 -10.59
N GLN A 57 -6.20 -11.39 -10.90
CA GLN A 57 -7.30 -11.73 -10.00
C GLN A 57 -6.80 -12.42 -8.75
N ASN A 58 -5.93 -13.43 -8.89
CA ASN A 58 -5.32 -14.11 -7.74
C ASN A 58 -4.47 -13.14 -6.91
N ALA A 59 -3.67 -12.29 -7.56
CA ALA A 59 -2.86 -11.29 -6.86
C ALA A 59 -3.72 -10.23 -6.13
N LEU A 60 -4.89 -9.89 -6.66
CA LEU A 60 -5.86 -9.01 -6.00
C LEU A 60 -6.51 -9.68 -4.78
N GLU A 61 -6.83 -10.96 -4.85
CA GLU A 61 -7.33 -11.72 -3.70
C GLU A 61 -6.28 -11.73 -2.58
N ASP A 62 -5.02 -12.02 -2.91
CA ASP A 62 -3.91 -11.94 -1.96
C ASP A 62 -3.77 -10.53 -1.37
N LEU A 63 -3.90 -9.48 -2.19
CA LEU A 63 -3.85 -8.08 -1.75
C LEU A 63 -4.93 -7.80 -0.70
N HIS A 64 -6.18 -8.16 -0.98
CA HIS A 64 -7.30 -7.93 -0.05
C HIS A 64 -7.11 -8.67 1.28
N ASN A 65 -6.58 -9.90 1.24
CA ASN A 65 -6.30 -10.68 2.44
C ASN A 65 -5.11 -10.10 3.22
N GLY A 66 -4.03 -9.75 2.53
CA GLY A 66 -2.76 -9.34 3.11
C GLY A 66 -2.76 -7.92 3.69
N CYS A 67 -3.43 -6.97 3.04
CA CYS A 67 -3.36 -5.55 3.47
C CYS A 67 -3.94 -5.30 4.87
N SER A 68 -4.76 -6.21 5.42
CA SER A 68 -5.28 -6.09 6.79
C SER A 68 -4.17 -6.22 7.87
N ASN A 69 -3.14 -7.00 7.59
CA ASN A 69 -2.00 -7.26 8.47
C ASN A 69 -0.69 -7.01 7.69
N LEU A 70 -0.58 -5.82 7.10
CA LEU A 70 0.55 -5.46 6.25
C LEU A 70 1.85 -5.43 7.08
N ASP A 71 2.82 -6.23 6.66
CA ASP A 71 4.21 -6.18 7.09
C ASP A 71 5.15 -6.26 5.87
N ASP A 72 6.45 -6.16 6.10
CA ASP A 72 7.47 -6.17 5.03
C ASP A 72 7.43 -7.46 4.20
N GLU A 73 7.13 -8.62 4.81
CA GLU A 73 7.06 -9.90 4.10
C GLU A 73 5.80 -9.96 3.22
N VAL A 74 4.65 -9.59 3.76
CA VAL A 74 3.38 -9.50 3.04
C VAL A 74 3.52 -8.54 1.86
N GLN A 75 4.02 -7.32 2.09
CA GLN A 75 4.23 -6.32 1.03
C GLN A 75 5.14 -6.87 -0.08
N SER A 76 6.25 -7.50 0.30
CA SER A 76 7.23 -8.03 -0.65
C SER A 76 6.68 -9.19 -1.47
N ARG A 77 5.89 -10.09 -0.85
CA ARG A 77 5.22 -11.20 -1.57
C ARG A 77 4.17 -10.70 -2.55
N LEU A 78 3.35 -9.73 -2.14
CA LEU A 78 2.36 -9.08 -3.00
C LEU A 78 3.03 -8.38 -4.19
N ALA A 79 4.09 -7.61 -3.94
CA ALA A 79 4.86 -6.95 -4.99
C ALA A 79 5.46 -7.93 -5.99
N LEU A 80 5.99 -9.06 -5.53
CA LEU A 80 6.49 -10.13 -6.40
C LEU A 80 5.35 -10.78 -7.22
N SER A 81 4.17 -10.97 -6.62
CA SER A 81 2.99 -11.48 -7.33
C SER A 81 2.59 -10.56 -8.50
N PHE A 82 2.48 -9.26 -8.26
CA PHE A 82 2.18 -8.29 -9.33
C PHE A 82 3.29 -8.19 -10.37
N THR A 83 4.55 -8.31 -9.95
CA THR A 83 5.70 -8.35 -10.86
C THR A 83 5.61 -9.56 -11.79
N ASN A 84 5.30 -10.74 -11.24
CA ASN A 84 5.11 -11.95 -12.04
C ASN A 84 3.97 -11.81 -13.04
N CYS A 85 2.84 -11.22 -12.65
CA CYS A 85 1.74 -10.98 -13.59
C CYS A 85 2.12 -10.01 -14.71
N TYR A 86 2.86 -8.94 -14.38
CA TYR A 86 3.36 -8.01 -15.37
C TYR A 86 4.33 -8.69 -16.34
N MET A 87 5.31 -9.43 -15.82
CA MET A 87 6.29 -10.15 -16.65
C MET A 87 5.63 -11.20 -17.54
N LEU A 88 4.67 -11.97 -17.01
CA LEU A 88 3.90 -12.97 -17.76
C LEU A 88 3.18 -12.34 -18.97
N ARG A 89 2.57 -11.17 -18.79
CA ARG A 89 1.87 -10.45 -19.86
C ARG A 89 2.78 -10.15 -21.06
N PHE A 90 4.03 -9.81 -20.81
CA PHE A 90 5.04 -9.51 -21.84
C PHE A 90 5.82 -10.75 -22.32
N GLY A 91 5.50 -11.94 -21.81
CA GLY A 91 6.19 -13.18 -22.17
C GLY A 91 7.61 -13.26 -21.64
N TRP A 92 7.92 -12.54 -20.56
CA TRP A 92 9.21 -12.63 -19.89
C TRP A 92 9.24 -13.74 -18.84
N PRO A 93 10.44 -14.22 -18.44
CA PRO A 93 10.57 -15.16 -17.35
C PRO A 93 9.93 -14.63 -16.07
N VAL A 94 9.21 -15.48 -15.35
CA VAL A 94 8.60 -15.16 -14.06
C VAL A 94 9.36 -15.84 -12.93
N TYR A 95 9.13 -15.37 -11.71
CA TYR A 95 9.76 -15.82 -10.47
C TYR A 95 8.68 -16.28 -9.47
N PRO A 96 7.99 -17.42 -9.72
CA PRO A 96 6.92 -17.88 -8.84
C PRO A 96 7.45 -18.17 -7.44
N CYS A 97 6.69 -17.79 -6.42
CA CYS A 97 7.05 -18.01 -5.02
C CYS A 97 5.85 -18.52 -4.26
N ARG A 98 5.91 -19.78 -3.80
CA ARG A 98 4.86 -20.35 -2.96
C ARG A 98 4.93 -19.78 -1.55
N GLY A 99 3.81 -19.80 -0.83
CA GLY A 99 3.72 -19.30 0.54
C GLY A 99 4.64 -20.04 1.54
N ASP A 100 4.97 -21.30 1.29
CA ASP A 100 5.88 -22.10 2.13
C ASP A 100 7.37 -21.91 1.79
N GLN A 101 7.69 -21.19 0.71
CA GLN A 101 9.07 -20.89 0.32
C GLN A 101 9.55 -19.60 0.96
N GLN A 102 10.83 -19.57 1.33
CA GLN A 102 11.50 -18.34 1.76
C GLN A 102 11.59 -17.37 0.59
N LEU A 103 11.09 -16.15 0.77
CA LEU A 103 11.01 -15.15 -0.29
C LEU A 103 12.39 -14.83 -0.89
N SER A 104 13.42 -14.75 -0.06
CA SER A 104 14.81 -14.53 -0.49
C SER A 104 15.30 -15.54 -1.52
N LYS A 105 14.79 -16.78 -1.47
CA LYS A 105 15.11 -17.83 -2.44
C LYS A 105 14.37 -17.68 -3.75
N CYS A 106 13.15 -17.19 -3.73
CA CYS A 106 12.39 -16.89 -4.95
C CYS A 106 12.97 -15.68 -5.69
N MET A 107 13.52 -14.73 -4.94
CA MET A 107 14.13 -13.51 -5.47
C MET A 107 15.59 -13.69 -5.90
N GLU A 108 16.17 -14.86 -5.64
CA GLU A 108 17.54 -15.19 -6.06
C GLU A 108 17.62 -15.19 -7.59
N GLY A 109 18.43 -14.32 -8.16
CA GLY A 109 18.59 -14.21 -9.61
C GLY A 109 17.53 -13.39 -10.33
N LEU A 110 16.80 -12.51 -9.62
CA LEU A 110 16.05 -11.44 -10.28
C LEU A 110 16.96 -10.65 -11.23
N ASP A 111 16.63 -10.64 -12.52
CA ASP A 111 17.36 -9.82 -13.48
C ASP A 111 17.06 -8.33 -13.25
N ALA A 112 17.86 -7.45 -13.86
CA ALA A 112 17.71 -6.01 -13.66
C ALA A 112 16.31 -5.47 -14.04
N ARG A 113 15.64 -6.12 -14.99
CA ARG A 113 14.29 -5.76 -15.42
C ARG A 113 13.27 -6.15 -14.35
N ALA A 114 13.31 -7.39 -13.90
CA ALA A 114 12.45 -7.91 -12.85
C ALA A 114 12.64 -7.13 -11.54
N ALA A 115 13.89 -6.81 -11.17
CA ALA A 115 14.21 -6.01 -10.00
C ALA A 115 13.63 -4.58 -10.09
N SER A 116 13.70 -3.94 -11.26
CA SER A 116 13.10 -2.61 -11.44
C SER A 116 11.57 -2.64 -11.33
N ILE A 117 10.91 -3.62 -11.94
CA ILE A 117 9.45 -3.77 -11.86
C ILE A 117 9.03 -4.09 -10.42
N TYR A 118 9.77 -4.97 -9.75
CA TYR A 118 9.56 -5.33 -8.35
C TYR A 118 9.62 -4.12 -7.43
N SER A 119 10.65 -3.26 -7.57
CA SER A 119 10.75 -2.04 -6.77
C SER A 119 9.57 -1.09 -6.98
N SER A 120 9.08 -0.94 -8.22
CA SER A 120 7.86 -0.17 -8.49
C SER A 120 6.63 -0.83 -7.86
N MET A 121 6.53 -2.16 -7.93
CA MET A 121 5.40 -2.89 -7.36
C MET A 121 5.40 -2.86 -5.83
N LEU A 122 6.55 -2.74 -5.16
CA LEU A 122 6.63 -2.51 -3.71
C LEU A 122 5.91 -1.22 -3.32
N THR A 123 6.23 -0.11 -3.99
CA THR A 123 5.60 1.19 -3.74
C THR A 123 4.11 1.15 -4.07
N ASN A 124 3.75 0.61 -5.24
CA ASN A 124 2.35 0.53 -5.65
C ASN A 124 1.53 -0.33 -4.68
N THR A 125 2.08 -1.46 -4.21
CA THR A 125 1.42 -2.34 -3.24
C THR A 125 1.18 -1.62 -1.93
N LEU A 126 2.17 -0.88 -1.42
CA LEU A 126 2.02 -0.10 -0.19
C LEU A 126 0.90 0.93 -0.30
N ALA A 127 0.90 1.71 -1.40
CA ALA A 127 -0.13 2.70 -1.66
C ALA A 127 -1.52 2.03 -1.76
N MET A 128 -1.65 0.94 -2.51
CA MET A 128 -2.91 0.19 -2.62
C MET A 128 -3.39 -0.32 -1.26
N CYS A 129 -2.49 -0.85 -0.41
CA CYS A 129 -2.87 -1.29 0.92
C CYS A 129 -3.35 -0.15 1.82
N HIS A 130 -2.68 1.00 1.81
CA HIS A 130 -3.14 2.18 2.55
C HIS A 130 -4.52 2.64 2.08
N PHE A 131 -4.77 2.64 0.77
CA PHE A 131 -6.08 2.92 0.21
C PHE A 131 -7.16 1.95 0.70
N LEU A 132 -6.89 0.64 0.70
CA LEU A 132 -7.84 -0.38 1.17
C LEU A 132 -8.11 -0.27 2.67
N GLN A 133 -7.08 -0.01 3.48
CA GLN A 133 -7.21 0.20 4.92
C GLN A 133 -8.04 1.45 5.23
N ALA A 134 -7.79 2.56 4.52
CA ALA A 134 -8.56 3.79 4.67
C ALA A 134 -10.05 3.58 4.33
N GLN A 135 -10.35 2.82 3.27
CA GLN A 135 -11.74 2.45 2.95
C GLN A 135 -12.38 1.59 4.04
N ALA A 136 -11.67 0.60 4.57
CA ALA A 136 -12.18 -0.25 5.65
C ALA A 136 -12.48 0.58 6.91
N TRP A 137 -11.59 1.51 7.28
CA TRP A 137 -11.80 2.43 8.39
C TRP A 137 -13.03 3.33 8.17
N HIS A 138 -13.15 3.93 6.98
CA HIS A 138 -14.29 4.78 6.65
C HIS A 138 -15.61 4.00 6.74
N HIS A 139 -15.68 2.80 6.17
CA HIS A 139 -16.85 1.94 6.23
C HIS A 139 -17.25 1.55 7.67
N SER A 140 -16.26 1.22 8.50
CA SER A 140 -16.49 0.88 9.91
C SER A 140 -17.03 2.06 10.73
N THR A 141 -16.53 3.27 10.44
CA THR A 141 -16.92 4.49 11.15
C THR A 141 -18.30 4.96 10.72
N SER A 142 -18.62 4.95 9.43
CA SER A 142 -19.97 5.25 8.92
C SER A 142 -21.01 4.32 9.55
N SER A 143 -20.70 3.01 9.61
CA SER A 143 -21.60 2.01 10.21
C SER A 143 -21.79 2.18 11.73
N ALA A 144 -20.85 2.83 12.42
CA ALA A 144 -20.94 3.10 13.85
C ALA A 144 -21.73 4.37 14.18
N ILE A 145 -21.76 5.35 13.26
CA ILE A 145 -22.51 6.60 13.41
C ILE A 145 -24.01 6.40 13.11
N ASP A 146 -24.35 5.44 12.24
CA ASP A 146 -25.74 5.13 11.86
C ASP A 146 -26.49 4.23 12.88
N LYS A 147 -25.88 3.91 14.03
CA LYS A 147 -26.47 3.08 15.13
C LYS A 147 -26.81 3.92 16.35
#